data_AF-A0ABD5MV92-F1
#
_entry.id   AF-A0ABD5MV92-F1
#
_cell.length_a   1.000
_cell.length_b   1.000
_cell.length_c   1.000
_cell.angle_alpha   90.00
_cell.angle_beta   90.00
_cell.angle_gamma   90.00
#
_symmetry.space_group_name_H-M   'P 1'
#
loop_
_entity.id
_entity.type
_entity.pdbx_description
1 polymer ?
#
loop_
_entity_poly.entity_id
_entity_poly.type
_entity_poly.pdbx_seq_one_letter_code
_entity_poly.pdbx_strand_id
1 'polypeptide(L)'
;MVFSLLPAFLLGLPGSSKALLGLIEGSAEALSYALRAVSGIFSDKFRKRKLFILIGYSLSNVIKPLFAEARVPFDVFLLELLIVLGKVFVPPLVMLFFVSLFLRTIGVLL
;
A
#
# COMPACT_ATOMS: atom_id res chain seq x y z
N MET A 1 -4.30 -1.80 -5.34
CA MET A 1 -4.30 -3.19 -5.83
C MET A 1 -5.67 -3.44 -6.38
N VAL A 2 -5.81 -4.27 -7.40
CA VAL A 2 -7.13 -4.80 -7.74
C VAL A 2 -7.43 -5.82 -6.65
N PHE A 3 -8.23 -5.38 -5.67
CA PHE A 3 -8.46 -6.09 -4.39
C PHE A 3 -8.93 -7.54 -4.59
N SER A 4 -9.58 -7.82 -5.72
CA SER A 4 -10.13 -9.14 -6.03
C SER A 4 -9.14 -10.12 -6.69
N LEU A 5 -8.03 -9.66 -7.27
CA LEU A 5 -7.13 -10.56 -8.04
C LEU A 5 -6.18 -11.35 -7.15
N LEU A 6 -5.71 -10.74 -6.06
CA LEU A 6 -4.69 -11.32 -5.20
C LEU A 6 -5.18 -12.54 -4.41
N PRO A 7 -6.38 -12.53 -3.79
CA PRO A 7 -6.92 -13.71 -3.10
C PRO A 7 -7.10 -14.89 -4.04
N ALA A 8 -7.59 -14.64 -5.26
CA ALA A 8 -7.80 -15.67 -6.27
C ALA A 8 -6.48 -16.29 -6.75
N PHE A 9 -5.46 -15.44 -6.97
CA PHE A 9 -4.12 -15.88 -7.33
C PHE A 9 -3.48 -16.72 -6.21
N LEU A 10 -3.48 -16.21 -4.97
CA LEU A 10 -2.91 -16.89 -3.81
C LEU A 10 -3.56 -18.25 -3.58
N LEU A 11 -4.89 -18.34 -3.59
CA LEU A 11 -5.58 -19.61 -3.38
C LEU A 11 -5.37 -20.61 -4.52
N GLY A 12 -4.92 -20.16 -5.69
CA GLY A 12 -4.52 -21.02 -6.81
C GLY A 12 -3.12 -21.62 -6.69
N LEU A 13 -2.26 -21.12 -5.78
CA LEU A 13 -0.91 -21.65 -5.59
C LEU A 13 -0.93 -22.96 -4.79
N PRO A 14 0.02 -23.88 -5.04
CA PRO A 14 0.14 -25.12 -4.27
C PRO A 14 0.47 -24.83 -2.80
N GLY A 15 -0.17 -25.56 -1.88
CA GLY A 15 0.05 -25.43 -0.43
C GLY A 15 -0.64 -24.22 0.22
N SER A 16 -1.47 -23.50 -0.53
CA SER A 16 -2.21 -22.34 -0.04
C SER A 16 -3.41 -22.73 0.82
N SER A 17 -3.74 -21.89 1.79
CA SER A 17 -4.94 -22.04 2.61
C SER A 17 -5.55 -20.68 2.92
N LYS A 18 -6.83 -20.65 3.28
CA LYS A 18 -7.50 -19.41 3.73
C LYS A 18 -6.81 -18.80 4.97
N ALA A 19 -6.24 -19.63 5.84
CA ALA A 19 -5.47 -19.18 6.99
C ALA A 19 -4.19 -18.46 6.56
N LEU A 20 -3.45 -19.00 5.59
CA LEU A 20 -2.26 -18.36 5.03
C LEU A 20 -2.60 -17.04 4.32
N LEU A 21 -3.67 -17.01 3.53
CA LEU A 21 -4.16 -15.76 2.92
C LEU A 21 -4.41 -14.69 3.98
N GLY A 22 -5.16 -15.03 5.04
CA GLY A 22 -5.46 -14.09 6.12
C GLY A 22 -4.20 -13.61 6.87
N LEU A 23 -3.20 -14.48 7.05
CA LEU A 23 -1.92 -14.09 7.63
C LEU A 23 -1.14 -13.12 6.72
N ILE A 24 -1.11 -13.38 5.41
CA ILE A 24 -0.41 -12.54 4.43
C ILE A 24 -1.08 -11.16 4.37
N GLU A 25 -2.40 -11.11 4.15
CA GLU A 25 -3.14 -9.85 4.05
C GLU A 25 -3.13 -9.09 5.37
N GLY A 26 -3.36 -9.78 6.50
CA GLY A 26 -3.38 -9.15 7.82
C GLY A 26 -2.02 -8.57 8.23
N SER A 27 -0.92 -9.29 7.95
CA SER A 27 0.42 -8.77 8.24
C SER A 27 0.81 -7.61 7.33
N ALA A 28 0.46 -7.67 6.05
CA ALA A 28 0.68 -6.58 5.10
C ALA A 28 -0.11 -5.32 5.50
N GLU A 29 -1.35 -5.48 5.93
CA GLU A 29 -2.20 -4.37 6.41
C GLU A 29 -1.68 -3.79 7.72
N ALA A 30 -1.32 -4.62 8.70
CA ALA A 30 -0.74 -4.18 9.96
C ALA A 30 0.57 -3.39 9.75
N LEU A 31 1.46 -3.90 8.88
CA LEU A 31 2.70 -3.20 8.51
C LEU A 31 2.41 -1.87 7.81
N SER A 32 1.41 -1.83 6.93
CA SER A 32 0.99 -0.61 6.25
C SER A 32 0.53 0.46 7.23
N TYR A 33 -0.28 0.11 8.23
CA TYR A 33 -0.70 1.07 9.26
C TYR A 33 0.46 1.56 10.12
N ALA A 34 1.33 0.65 10.58
CA ALA A 34 2.49 1.00 11.39
C ALA A 34 3.41 2.00 10.68
N LEU A 35 3.69 1.74 9.41
CA LEU A 35 4.64 2.54 8.64
C LEU A 35 4.05 3.85 8.09
N ARG A 36 2.73 3.91 7.84
CA ARG A 36 2.07 5.17 7.43
C ARG A 36 2.16 6.26 8.50
N ALA A 37 2.08 5.89 9.78
CA ALA A 37 2.26 6.84 10.88
C ALA A 37 3.66 7.48 10.84
N VAL A 38 4.70 6.67 10.63
CA VAL A 38 6.09 7.15 10.51
C VAL A 38 6.27 7.99 9.26
N SER A 39 5.79 7.52 8.11
CA SER A 39 5.89 8.24 6.83
C SER A 39 5.19 9.60 6.85
N GLY A 40 4.05 9.71 7.55
CA GLY A 40 3.36 11.00 7.74
C GLY A 40 4.24 12.05 8.40
N ILE A 41 4.91 11.68 9.50
CA ILE A 41 5.83 12.56 10.24
C ILE A 41 7.01 13.00 9.36
N PHE A 42 7.63 12.05 8.65
CA PHE A 42 8.76 12.34 7.77
C PHE A 42 8.32 13.24 6.59
N SER A 43 7.20 12.93 5.94
CA SER A 43 6.67 13.71 4.82
C SER A 43 6.38 15.16 5.21
N ASP A 44 5.82 15.39 6.40
CA ASP A 44 5.50 16.73 6.88
C ASP A 44 6.75 17.54 7.25
N LYS A 45 7.79 16.87 7.78
CA LYS A 45 9.08 17.51 8.07
C LYS A 45 9.79 17.98 6.81
N PHE A 46 9.78 17.18 5.74
CA PHE A 46 10.48 17.51 4.50
C PHE A 46 9.68 18.41 3.55
N ARG A 47 8.35 18.56 3.72
CA ARG A 47 7.42 19.33 2.86
C ARG A 47 7.45 18.99 1.35
N LYS A 48 8.30 18.06 0.89
CA LYS A 48 8.44 17.61 -0.50
C LYS A 48 7.52 16.44 -0.84
N ARG A 49 6.22 16.62 -0.59
CA ARG A 49 5.17 15.57 -0.71
C ARG A 49 5.16 14.87 -2.07
N LYS A 50 5.40 15.61 -3.17
CA LYS A 50 5.41 15.05 -4.54
C LYS A 50 6.47 13.96 -4.74
N LEU A 51 7.66 14.13 -4.16
CA LEU A 51 8.76 13.18 -4.35
C LEU A 51 8.50 11.85 -3.63
N PHE A 52 7.96 11.92 -2.40
CA PHE A 52 7.58 10.74 -1.62
C PHE A 52 6.49 9.91 -2.34
N ILE A 53 5.46 10.58 -2.88
CA ILE A 53 4.41 9.93 -3.66
C ILE A 53 5.00 9.23 -4.89
N LEU A 54 5.88 9.91 -5.62
CA LEU A 54 6.48 9.37 -6.84
C LEU A 54 7.33 8.13 -6.55
N ILE A 55 8.20 8.19 -5.54
CA ILE A 55 9.03 7.05 -5.13
C ILE A 55 8.13 5.88 -4.70
N GLY A 56 7.11 6.14 -3.87
CA GLY A 56 6.24 5.08 -3.38
C GLY A 56 5.44 4.40 -4.48
N TYR A 57 4.90 5.18 -5.43
CA TYR A 57 4.19 4.63 -6.59
C TYR A 57 5.11 3.89 -7.56
N SER A 58 6.29 4.44 -7.86
CA SER A 58 7.26 3.77 -8.73
C SER A 58 7.69 2.43 -8.15
N LEU A 59 8.05 2.39 -6.87
CA LEU A 59 8.42 1.14 -6.19
C LEU A 59 7.27 0.14 -6.21
N SER A 60 6.05 0.58 -5.88
CA SER A 60 4.85 -0.28 -5.91
C SER A 60 4.53 -0.80 -7.30
N ASN A 61 4.80 -0.04 -8.37
CA ASN A 61 4.53 -0.47 -9.74
C ASN A 61 5.60 -1.42 -10.27
N VAL A 62 6.86 -1.27 -9.86
CA VAL A 62 7.95 -2.19 -10.24
C VAL A 62 7.78 -3.57 -9.59
N ILE A 63 7.25 -3.63 -8.36
CA ILE A 63 7.08 -4.91 -7.66
C ILE A 63 5.89 -5.72 -8.20
N LYS A 64 4.84 -5.06 -8.71
CA LYS A 64 3.64 -5.76 -9.21
C LYS A 64 3.92 -6.82 -10.28
N PRO A 65 4.71 -6.56 -11.35
CA PRO A 65 5.09 -7.58 -12.31
C PRO A 65 5.79 -8.81 -11.72
N LEU A 66 6.51 -8.66 -10.60
CA LEU A 66 7.22 -9.77 -9.95
C LEU A 66 6.27 -10.86 -9.41
N PHE A 67 4.99 -10.55 -9.23
CA PHE A 67 3.98 -11.57 -8.88
C PHE A 67 3.81 -12.64 -9.96
N ALA A 68 4.17 -12.36 -11.23
CA ALA A 68 4.09 -13.35 -12.30
C ALA A 68 5.06 -14.53 -12.09
N GLU A 69 6.14 -14.32 -11.34
CA GLU A 69 7.14 -15.35 -11.04
C GLU A 69 6.87 -16.10 -9.72
N ALA A 70 5.83 -15.71 -8.97
CA ALA A 70 5.51 -16.32 -7.69
C ALA A 70 4.93 -17.72 -7.88
N ARG A 71 5.57 -18.73 -7.27
CA ARG A 71 5.18 -20.15 -7.38
C ARG A 71 4.70 -20.73 -6.06
N VAL A 72 5.13 -20.13 -4.95
CA VAL A 72 4.73 -20.55 -3.60
C VAL A 72 4.13 -19.38 -2.82
N PRO A 73 3.24 -19.64 -1.84
CA PRO A 73 2.63 -18.57 -1.01
C PRO A 73 3.65 -17.69 -0.30
N PHE A 74 4.84 -18.22 -0.03
CA PHE A 74 5.94 -17.48 0.58
C PHE A 74 6.48 -16.36 -0.34
N ASP A 75 6.53 -16.58 -1.66
CA ASP A 75 6.93 -15.55 -2.62
C ASP A 75 5.95 -14.38 -2.57
N VAL A 76 4.66 -14.70 -2.54
CA VAL A 76 3.60 -13.70 -2.44
C VAL A 76 3.72 -12.91 -1.14
N PHE A 77 3.93 -13.59 0.00
CA PHE A 77 4.13 -12.93 1.28
C PHE A 77 5.27 -11.88 1.22
N LEU A 78 6.43 -12.25 0.66
CA LEU A 78 7.55 -11.32 0.52
C LEU A 78 7.23 -10.14 -0.40
N LEU A 79 6.58 -10.42 -1.54
CA LEU A 79 6.18 -9.38 -2.49
C LEU A 79 5.12 -8.44 -1.90
N GLU A 80 4.19 -8.96 -1.09
CA GLU A 80 3.19 -8.19 -0.35
C GLU A 80 3.85 -7.18 0.59
N LEU A 81 4.80 -7.66 1.40
CA LEU A 81 5.55 -6.82 2.34
C LEU A 81 6.37 -5.75 1.59
N LEU A 82 7.01 -6.11 0.49
CA LEU A 82 7.75 -5.17 -0.35
C LEU A 82 6.82 -4.09 -0.96
N ILE A 83 5.65 -4.47 -1.46
CA ILE A 83 4.66 -3.51 -1.98
C ILE A 83 4.18 -2.57 -0.87
N VAL A 84 3.98 -3.08 0.34
CA VAL A 84 3.59 -2.25 1.49
C VAL A 84 4.67 -1.21 1.75
N LEU A 85 5.94 -1.58 1.77
CA LEU A 85 7.06 -0.63 1.91
C LEU A 85 7.03 0.47 0.83
N GLY A 86 6.68 0.13 -0.42
CA GLY A 86 6.47 1.12 -1.47
C GLY A 86 5.33 2.08 -1.16
N LYS A 87 4.16 1.56 -0.79
CA LYS A 87 2.96 2.37 -0.50
C LYS A 87 3.12 3.26 0.73
N VAL A 88 4.00 2.93 1.65
CA VAL A 88 4.25 3.70 2.88
C VAL A 88 4.66 5.13 2.56
N PHE A 89 5.42 5.36 1.50
CA PHE A 89 5.84 6.70 1.10
C PHE A 89 4.71 7.54 0.46
N VAL A 90 3.48 7.02 0.39
CA VAL A 90 2.31 7.79 -0.04
C VAL A 90 1.65 8.41 1.21
N PRO A 91 1.91 9.68 1.52
CA PRO A 91 1.32 10.32 2.69
C PRO A 91 -0.22 10.38 2.57
N PRO A 92 -0.97 10.00 3.63
CA PRO A 92 -2.44 10.03 3.63
C PRO A 92 -3.00 11.47 3.58
N LEU A 93 -2.17 12.49 3.85
CA LEU A 93 -2.57 13.89 3.94
C LEU A 93 -2.98 14.53 2.60
N VAL A 94 -2.70 13.91 1.45
CA VAL A 94 -3.26 14.40 0.17
C VAL A 94 -4.78 14.30 0.22
N MET A 95 -5.34 13.26 0.84
CA MET A 95 -6.77 13.12 1.01
C MET A 95 -7.33 14.20 1.91
N LEU A 96 -6.68 14.53 3.04
CA LEU A 96 -7.11 15.63 3.91
C LEU A 96 -7.00 17.01 3.23
N PHE A 97 -5.99 17.23 2.40
CA PHE A 97 -5.85 18.48 1.62
C PHE A 97 -6.90 18.57 0.50
N PHE A 98 -7.16 17.47 -0.21
CA PHE A 98 -8.21 17.42 -1.23
C PHE A 98 -9.60 17.55 -0.60
N VAL A 99 -9.83 16.91 0.55
CA VAL A 99 -11.07 17.02 1.32
C VAL A 99 -11.23 18.43 1.87
N SER A 100 -10.19 19.07 2.42
CA SER A 100 -10.31 20.46 2.86
C SER A 100 -10.52 21.43 1.71
N LEU A 101 -9.86 21.21 0.56
CA LEU A 101 -10.02 22.03 -0.64
C LEU A 101 -11.44 21.86 -1.22
N PHE A 102 -11.91 20.62 -1.34
CA PHE A 102 -13.27 20.29 -1.77
C PHE A 102 -14.29 20.89 -0.82
N LEU A 103 -14.17 20.65 0.49
CA LEU A 103 -15.06 21.23 1.52
C LEU A 103 -15.05 22.77 1.49
N ARG A 104 -13.93 23.42 1.14
CA ARG A 104 -13.88 24.87 0.88
C ARG A 104 -14.60 25.26 -0.40
N THR A 105 -14.47 24.50 -1.48
CA THR A 105 -15.18 24.75 -2.75
C THR A 105 -16.70 24.63 -2.59
N ILE A 106 -17.20 23.71 -1.76
CA ILE A 106 -18.63 23.58 -1.43
C ILE A 106 -19.06 24.34 -0.17
N GLY A 107 -18.20 25.22 0.38
CA GLY A 107 -18.57 26.17 1.45
C GLY A 107 -18.81 25.57 2.84
N VAL A 108 -18.36 24.34 3.09
CA VAL A 108 -18.57 23.61 4.36
C VAL A 108 -17.52 23.98 5.43
N LEU A 109 -16.32 24.37 5.02
CA LEU A 109 -15.27 24.87 5.92
C LEU A 109 -14.94 26.32 5.58
N LEU A 110 -15.17 27.24 6.52
CA LEU A 110 -14.73 28.64 6.48
C LEU A 110 -13.20 28.72 6.62
#